data_AF-A0A922XQP1-F1
#
_entry.id   AF-A0A922XQP1-F1
#
_cell.length_a   1.000
_cell.length_b   1.000
_cell.length_c   1.000
_cell.angle_alpha   90.00
_cell.angle_beta   90.00
_cell.angle_gamma   90.00
#
_symmetry.space_group_name_H-M   'P 1'
#
loop_
_entity.id
_entity.type
_entity.pdbx_description
1 polymer ?
#
loop_
_entity_poly.entity_id
_entity_poly.type
_entity_poly.pdbx_seq_one_letter_code
_entity_poly.pdbx_strand_id
1 'polypeptide(L)'
;MKKLLLFTCFLAAGFSLTAQDTEKKKKKDWSKVDLKGRPKDHLIFQIGYLTWLQKPDSIATKGLSRTVNAYFSFDFPFKTDPRFSVGLGAGVGADNMFFDKDARRNLSINNNSGFQFVPHAGRDTLNRYKSMKLATVYLEAPVELRFMVDPTKPNKSLKFALGVKVGTIISATDKTRFTTDANGYTAYTLKEKDRKHFNNLRLAATARIGMGNFAIFGQ
;
A
#
# COMPACT_ATOMS: atom_id res chain seq x y z
N MET A 1 17.22 22.27 28.62
CA MET A 1 16.19 21.90 29.62
C MET A 1 15.02 22.89 29.68
N LYS A 2 15.24 24.22 29.67
CA LYS A 2 14.15 25.22 29.70
C LYS A 2 13.17 25.17 28.49
N LYS A 3 13.64 24.74 27.31
CA LYS A 3 12.79 24.60 26.10
C LYS A 3 11.92 23.34 26.10
N LEU A 4 12.29 22.31 26.85
CA LEU A 4 11.52 21.06 26.94
C LEU A 4 10.30 21.23 27.88
N LEU A 5 10.49 22.00 28.96
CA LEU A 5 9.44 22.34 29.92
C LEU A 5 8.30 23.18 29.32
N LEU A 6 8.62 24.11 28.41
CA LEU A 6 7.62 24.91 27.70
C LEU A 6 6.76 24.06 26.75
N PHE A 7 7.34 23.04 26.13
CA PHE A 7 6.64 22.15 25.20
C PHE A 7 5.68 21.20 25.95
N THR A 8 6.07 20.72 27.13
CA THR A 8 5.19 19.92 28.01
C THR A 8 4.03 20.73 28.60
N CYS A 9 4.23 22.02 28.92
CA CYS A 9 3.11 22.88 29.35
C CYS A 9 2.12 23.18 28.21
N PHE A 10 2.61 23.31 26.97
CA PHE A 10 1.74 23.49 25.81
C PHE A 10 0.93 22.22 25.47
N LEU A 11 1.51 21.02 25.63
CA LEU A 11 0.77 19.77 25.48
C LEU A 11 -0.29 19.59 26.58
N ALA A 12 0.01 19.95 27.83
CA ALA A 12 -0.94 19.81 28.95
C ALA A 12 -2.14 20.78 28.86
N ALA A 13 -1.92 22.00 28.33
CA ALA A 13 -2.99 22.96 28.10
C ALA A 13 -3.96 22.54 26.98
N GLY A 14 -3.51 21.73 26.01
CA GLY A 14 -4.36 21.24 24.92
C GLY A 14 -5.39 20.18 25.33
N PHE A 15 -5.14 19.42 26.41
CA PHE A 15 -6.04 18.35 26.87
C PHE A 15 -7.16 18.83 27.81
N SER A 16 -7.07 20.05 28.34
CA SER A 16 -8.01 20.54 29.37
C SER A 16 -9.22 21.31 28.82
N LEU A 17 -9.34 21.48 27.50
CA LEU A 17 -10.38 22.32 26.86
C LEU A 17 -11.52 21.56 26.16
N THR A 18 -11.70 20.26 26.43
CA THR A 18 -12.80 19.48 25.82
C THR A 18 -13.84 18.92 26.78
N ALA A 19 -13.98 19.50 27.97
CA ALA A 19 -15.13 19.25 28.84
C ALA A 19 -16.30 20.18 28.48
N GLN A 20 -16.85 20.04 27.28
CA GLN A 20 -18.19 20.59 26.99
C GLN A 20 -19.22 19.55 27.38
N ASP A 21 -20.00 19.84 28.43
CA ASP A 21 -21.23 19.13 28.76
C ASP A 21 -22.17 19.20 27.56
N THR A 22 -22.08 18.18 26.72
CA THR A 22 -22.99 18.00 25.61
C THR A 22 -24.20 17.27 26.17
N GLU A 23 -25.39 17.86 26.06
CA GLU A 23 -26.66 17.17 26.24
C GLU A 23 -26.53 15.76 25.64
N LYS A 24 -26.83 14.73 26.44
CA LYS A 24 -26.84 13.33 25.98
C LYS A 24 -27.91 13.19 24.90
N LYS A 25 -27.59 13.56 23.65
CA LYS A 25 -28.37 13.19 22.46
C LYS A 25 -28.62 11.71 22.59
N LYS A 26 -29.90 11.30 22.62
CA LYS A 26 -30.30 9.89 22.62
C LYS A 26 -29.40 9.15 21.63
N LYS A 27 -28.63 8.17 22.12
CA LYS A 27 -27.74 7.37 21.26
C LYS A 27 -28.61 6.81 20.14
N LYS A 28 -28.30 7.19 18.89
CA LYS A 28 -29.00 6.68 17.71
C LYS A 28 -28.90 5.15 17.74
N ASP A 29 -30.05 4.48 17.73
CA ASP A 29 -30.11 3.02 17.64
C ASP A 29 -29.72 2.62 16.22
N TRP A 30 -28.49 2.14 16.08
CA TRP A 30 -27.93 1.77 14.78
C TRP A 30 -28.52 0.48 14.22
N SER A 31 -29.14 -0.35 15.06
CA SER A 31 -29.73 -1.63 14.64
C SER A 31 -30.99 -1.49 13.77
N LYS A 32 -31.67 -0.34 13.84
CA LYS A 32 -32.94 -0.06 13.12
C LYS A 32 -32.76 0.85 11.90
N VAL A 33 -31.53 1.02 11.45
CA VAL A 33 -31.19 1.96 10.39
C VAL A 33 -31.40 1.32 9.01
N ASP A 34 -32.04 2.03 8.09
CA ASP A 34 -32.17 1.59 6.70
C ASP A 34 -30.82 1.64 5.97
N LEU A 35 -30.41 0.51 5.38
CA LEU A 35 -29.16 0.33 4.67
C LEU A 35 -29.35 0.21 3.14
N LYS A 36 -30.57 0.37 2.62
CA LYS A 36 -30.86 0.24 1.17
C LYS A 36 -29.98 1.14 0.29
N GLY A 37 -29.57 2.31 0.79
CA GLY A 37 -28.70 3.25 0.10
C GLY A 37 -27.20 3.09 0.33
N ARG A 38 -26.75 2.08 1.09
CA ARG A 38 -25.33 1.91 1.44
C ARG A 38 -24.54 1.41 0.22
N PRO A 39 -23.48 2.11 -0.22
CA PRO A 39 -22.57 1.60 -1.24
C PRO A 39 -21.81 0.40 -0.67
N LYS A 40 -21.87 -0.71 -1.39
CA LYS A 40 -21.19 -1.96 -1.02
C LYS A 40 -19.74 -2.02 -1.51
N ASP A 41 -19.22 -0.89 -2.02
CA ASP A 41 -17.89 -0.73 -2.62
C ASP A 41 -17.54 -1.90 -3.57
N HIS A 42 -18.45 -2.23 -4.50
CA HIS A 42 -18.34 -3.42 -5.35
C HIS A 42 -17.11 -3.44 -6.23
N LEU A 43 -16.64 -2.27 -6.64
CA LEU A 43 -15.47 -2.11 -7.46
C LEU A 43 -14.57 -1.06 -6.82
N ILE A 44 -13.33 -1.46 -6.54
CA ILE A 44 -12.34 -0.63 -5.85
C ILE A 44 -11.13 -0.51 -6.76
N PHE A 45 -10.80 0.72 -7.15
CA PHE A 45 -9.55 1.06 -7.81
C PHE A 45 -8.65 1.79 -6.83
N GLN A 46 -7.40 1.36 -6.75
CA GLN A 46 -6.41 1.93 -5.83
C GLN A 46 -5.16 2.30 -6.63
N ILE A 47 -4.67 3.52 -6.46
CA ILE A 47 -3.38 3.97 -6.99
C ILE A 47 -2.61 4.64 -5.87
N GLY A 48 -1.44 4.12 -5.52
CA GLY A 48 -0.73 4.57 -4.32
C GLY A 48 0.77 4.36 -4.37
N TYR A 49 1.41 4.78 -3.29
CA TYR A 49 2.83 4.58 -3.06
C TYR A 49 3.07 3.17 -2.50
N LEU A 50 4.16 2.54 -2.94
CA LEU A 50 4.53 1.19 -2.50
C LEU A 50 5.80 1.24 -1.68
N THR A 51 5.76 0.67 -0.48
CA THR A 51 6.95 0.45 0.37
C THR A 51 7.01 -1.01 0.83
N TRP A 52 8.21 -1.51 1.09
CA TRP A 52 8.40 -2.83 1.70
C TRP A 52 8.78 -2.65 3.18
N LEU A 53 7.97 -3.19 4.09
CA LEU A 53 8.12 -2.98 5.53
C LEU A 53 9.35 -3.70 6.12
N GLN A 54 9.72 -4.86 5.58
CA GLN A 54 10.85 -5.68 6.03
C GLN A 54 11.91 -5.84 4.93
N LYS A 55 12.23 -4.74 4.26
CA LYS A 55 13.26 -4.73 3.23
C LYS A 55 14.65 -4.80 3.88
N PRO A 56 15.52 -5.77 3.52
CA PRO A 56 16.90 -5.81 3.99
C PRO A 56 17.71 -4.59 3.53
N ASP A 57 18.70 -4.17 4.32
CA ASP A 57 19.57 -3.03 4.01
C ASP A 57 20.37 -3.18 2.71
N SER A 58 20.55 -4.40 2.23
CA SER A 58 21.15 -4.69 0.93
C SER A 58 20.35 -4.17 -0.26
N ILE A 59 19.03 -3.96 -0.10
CA ILE A 59 18.15 -3.49 -1.17
C ILE A 59 18.02 -1.97 -1.11
N ALA A 60 18.75 -1.26 -1.98
CA ALA A 60 18.57 0.18 -2.14
C ALA A 60 17.36 0.49 -3.04
N THR A 61 16.34 1.15 -2.48
CA THR A 61 15.15 1.61 -3.21
C THR A 61 15.16 3.13 -3.28
N LYS A 62 14.95 3.70 -4.46
CA LYS A 62 14.94 5.15 -4.66
C LYS A 62 13.91 5.53 -5.72
N GLY A 63 13.23 6.66 -5.51
CA GLY A 63 12.20 7.17 -6.39
C GLY A 63 10.78 6.83 -5.91
N LEU A 64 9.82 7.03 -6.82
CA LEU A 64 8.39 6.88 -6.51
C LEU A 64 7.90 5.48 -6.92
N SER A 65 8.06 4.50 -6.04
CA SER A 65 7.45 3.17 -6.14
C SER A 65 5.93 3.25 -6.06
N ARG A 66 5.24 2.52 -6.94
CA ARG A 66 3.79 2.67 -7.15
C ARG A 66 3.10 1.33 -7.11
N THR A 67 1.89 1.32 -6.60
CA THR A 67 0.98 0.18 -6.64
C THR A 67 -0.33 0.61 -7.29
N VAL A 68 -0.86 -0.26 -8.15
CA VAL A 68 -2.17 -0.09 -8.79
C VAL A 68 -2.95 -1.37 -8.55
N ASN A 69 -4.12 -1.24 -7.93
CA ASN A 69 -4.95 -2.39 -7.62
C ASN A 69 -6.37 -2.21 -8.14
N ALA A 70 -6.98 -3.30 -8.58
CA ALA A 70 -8.38 -3.36 -8.99
C ALA A 70 -9.02 -4.58 -8.32
N TYR A 71 -10.03 -4.35 -7.49
CA TYR A 71 -10.72 -5.40 -6.73
C TYR A 71 -12.23 -5.34 -6.92
N PHE A 72 -12.84 -6.51 -7.02
CA PHE A 72 -14.24 -6.68 -6.73
C PHE A 72 -14.39 -6.97 -5.24
N SER A 73 -15.25 -6.23 -4.55
CA SER A 73 -15.45 -6.40 -3.10
C SER A 73 -16.92 -6.53 -2.73
N PHE A 74 -17.17 -7.26 -1.66
CA PHE A 74 -18.45 -7.40 -1.01
C PHE A 74 -18.33 -6.86 0.41
N ASP A 75 -19.32 -6.04 0.80
CA ASP A 75 -19.41 -5.45 2.13
C ASP A 75 -20.47 -6.19 2.95
N PHE A 76 -20.07 -6.73 4.10
CA PHE A 76 -20.91 -7.46 5.04
C PHE A 76 -21.06 -6.65 6.34
N PRO A 77 -22.08 -5.77 6.46
CA PRO A 77 -22.31 -5.00 7.68
C PRO A 77 -22.78 -5.88 8.83
N PHE A 78 -22.37 -5.53 10.05
CA PHE A 78 -22.84 -6.22 11.25
C PHE A 78 -24.29 -5.86 11.55
N LYS A 79 -25.09 -6.87 11.93
CA LYS A 79 -26.52 -6.69 12.25
C LYS A 79 -26.76 -5.83 13.48
N THR A 80 -25.84 -5.87 14.44
CA THR A 80 -25.91 -5.10 15.69
C THR A 80 -25.51 -3.63 15.51
N ASP A 81 -24.48 -3.39 14.70
CA ASP A 81 -24.01 -2.04 14.38
C ASP A 81 -23.52 -1.95 12.92
N PRO A 82 -24.34 -1.45 11.99
CA PRO A 82 -23.97 -1.32 10.57
C PRO A 82 -22.92 -0.25 10.28
N ARG A 83 -22.43 0.47 11.31
CA ARG A 83 -21.21 1.28 11.18
C ARG A 83 -20.00 0.41 10.91
N PHE A 84 -19.98 -0.81 11.45
CA PHE A 84 -18.94 -1.79 11.20
C PHE A 84 -19.35 -2.76 10.10
N SER A 85 -18.42 -3.07 9.22
CA SER A 85 -18.58 -4.08 8.19
C SER A 85 -17.29 -4.82 7.92
N VAL A 86 -17.42 -6.05 7.43
CA VAL A 86 -16.30 -6.82 6.89
C VAL A 86 -16.36 -6.76 5.38
N GLY A 87 -15.31 -6.25 4.77
CA GLY A 87 -15.07 -6.27 3.34
C GLY A 87 -14.27 -7.52 2.96
N LEU A 88 -14.82 -8.33 2.07
CA LEU A 88 -14.05 -9.37 1.38
C LEU A 88 -13.96 -8.99 -0.09
N GLY A 89 -12.82 -9.24 -0.73
CA GLY A 89 -12.70 -8.98 -2.15
C GLY A 89 -11.77 -9.95 -2.84
N ALA A 90 -11.76 -9.86 -4.16
CA ALA A 90 -10.84 -10.57 -5.03
C ALA A 90 -10.50 -9.68 -6.22
N GLY A 91 -9.25 -9.74 -6.69
CA GLY A 91 -8.83 -8.97 -7.86
C GLY A 91 -7.34 -9.04 -8.09
N VAL A 92 -6.80 -8.01 -8.73
CA VAL A 92 -5.42 -7.97 -9.18
C VAL A 92 -4.69 -6.75 -8.63
N GLY A 93 -3.45 -6.97 -8.19
CA GLY A 93 -2.53 -5.93 -7.75
C GLY A 93 -1.31 -5.88 -8.66
N ALA A 94 -0.92 -4.69 -9.10
CA ALA A 94 0.23 -4.45 -9.96
C ALA A 94 1.17 -3.45 -9.29
N ASP A 95 2.34 -3.95 -8.90
CA ASP A 95 3.36 -3.21 -8.17
C ASP A 95 4.54 -2.88 -9.08
N ASN A 96 5.03 -1.64 -8.97
CA ASN A 96 6.25 -1.18 -9.60
C ASN A 96 7.20 -0.66 -8.51
N MET A 97 8.16 -1.47 -8.11
CA MET A 97 9.22 -1.09 -7.19
C MET A 97 10.41 -0.50 -7.95
N PHE A 98 10.82 0.72 -7.61
CA PHE A 98 12.01 1.36 -8.19
C PHE A 98 13.22 1.21 -7.26
N PHE A 99 14.36 0.88 -7.86
CA PHE A 99 15.63 0.71 -7.17
C PHE A 99 16.56 1.89 -7.39
N ASP A 100 17.52 2.07 -6.48
CA ASP A 100 18.58 3.03 -6.70
C ASP A 100 19.45 2.58 -7.89
N LYS A 101 19.58 3.47 -8.87
CA LYS A 101 20.37 3.27 -10.09
C LYS A 101 21.87 3.26 -9.81
N ASP A 102 22.29 3.85 -8.70
CA ASP A 102 23.70 3.94 -8.32
C ASP A 102 24.12 2.78 -7.41
N ALA A 103 23.17 1.94 -6.97
CA ALA A 103 23.45 0.75 -6.18
C ALA A 103 23.84 -0.43 -7.08
N ARG A 104 24.94 -1.10 -6.74
CA ARG A 104 25.38 -2.32 -7.42
C ARG A 104 24.40 -3.47 -7.14
N ARG A 105 23.95 -4.11 -8.21
CA ARG A 105 22.96 -5.17 -8.16
C ARG A 105 23.20 -6.15 -9.29
N ASN A 106 23.33 -7.43 -8.97
CA ASN A 106 23.27 -8.49 -9.97
C ASN A 106 21.83 -9.03 -9.99
N LEU A 107 20.95 -8.39 -10.76
CA LEU A 107 19.60 -8.89 -10.96
C LEU A 107 19.54 -9.59 -12.31
N SER A 108 19.93 -10.85 -12.34
CA SER A 108 19.50 -11.74 -13.40
C SER A 108 18.45 -12.66 -12.82
N ILE A 109 17.18 -12.39 -13.11
CA ILE A 109 16.05 -13.21 -12.67
C ILE A 109 16.09 -14.57 -13.38
N ASN A 110 16.65 -14.61 -14.58
CA ASN A 110 16.74 -15.83 -15.38
C ASN A 110 17.94 -16.74 -15.00
N ASN A 111 18.88 -16.25 -14.19
CA ASN A 111 20.03 -17.04 -13.78
C ASN A 111 19.71 -17.91 -12.55
N ASN A 112 20.29 -19.11 -12.49
CA ASN A 112 19.99 -20.11 -11.45
C ASN A 112 20.51 -19.72 -10.05
N SER A 113 21.29 -18.65 -9.93
CA SER A 113 21.97 -18.20 -8.69
C SER A 113 21.10 -17.37 -7.73
N GLY A 114 19.83 -17.12 -8.06
CA GLY A 114 18.92 -16.35 -7.22
C GLY A 114 19.22 -14.84 -7.18
N PHE A 115 18.35 -14.09 -6.50
CA PHE A 115 18.46 -12.63 -6.36
C PHE A 115 19.60 -12.24 -5.43
N GLN A 116 20.63 -11.57 -5.96
CA GLN A 116 21.72 -11.04 -5.13
C GLN A 116 21.74 -9.51 -5.19
N PHE A 117 21.39 -8.91 -4.06
CA PHE A 117 21.67 -7.52 -3.78
C PHE A 117 23.00 -7.48 -3.02
N VAL A 118 23.99 -6.76 -3.56
CA VAL A 118 25.29 -6.63 -2.90
C VAL A 118 25.27 -5.32 -2.11
N PRO A 119 25.13 -5.35 -0.78
CA PRO A 119 25.20 -4.14 0.03
C PRO A 119 26.57 -3.49 -0.18
N HIS A 120 26.60 -2.16 -0.32
CA HIS A 120 27.83 -1.36 -0.19
C HIS A 120 28.97 -1.61 -1.18
N ALA A 121 28.76 -2.27 -2.32
CA ALA A 121 29.84 -2.47 -3.30
C ALA A 121 30.28 -1.19 -4.06
N GLY A 122 29.82 -0.01 -3.65
CA GLY A 122 30.07 1.26 -4.33
C GLY A 122 29.21 1.46 -5.57
N ARG A 123 29.43 2.58 -6.26
CA ARG A 123 28.77 2.91 -7.54
C ARG A 123 29.23 1.91 -8.60
N ASP A 124 28.31 1.40 -9.41
CA ASP A 124 28.71 0.68 -10.62
C ASP A 124 29.44 1.65 -11.56
N THR A 125 30.73 1.43 -11.77
CA THR A 125 31.59 2.24 -12.64
C THR A 125 31.57 1.76 -14.08
N LEU A 126 31.13 0.52 -14.32
CA LEU A 126 31.13 -0.10 -15.65
C LEU A 126 29.82 0.19 -16.38
N ASN A 127 28.69 0.12 -15.67
CA ASN A 127 27.36 0.33 -16.25
C ASN A 127 26.69 1.59 -15.70
N ARG A 128 26.12 2.39 -16.60
CA ARG A 128 25.30 3.55 -16.26
C ARG A 128 23.83 3.24 -16.46
N TYR A 129 23.09 3.15 -15.36
CA TYR A 129 21.66 2.86 -15.39
C TYR A 129 20.82 4.15 -15.43
N LYS A 130 19.81 4.17 -16.31
CA LYS A 130 18.78 5.23 -16.34
C LYS A 130 17.67 4.97 -15.33
N SER A 131 17.24 3.72 -15.21
CA SER A 131 16.17 3.31 -14.29
C SER A 131 16.17 1.80 -14.13
N MET A 132 15.96 1.36 -12.89
CA MET A 132 15.82 -0.05 -12.54
C MET A 132 14.49 -0.22 -11.83
N LYS A 133 13.63 -1.10 -12.32
CA LYS A 133 12.35 -1.37 -11.70
C LYS A 133 11.97 -2.84 -11.76
N LEU A 134 11.35 -3.31 -10.69
CA LEU A 134 10.73 -4.62 -10.61
C LEU A 134 9.21 -4.43 -10.68
N ALA A 135 8.61 -5.00 -11.72
CA ALA A 135 7.18 -5.02 -11.93
C ALA A 135 6.63 -6.39 -11.54
N THR A 136 5.77 -6.44 -10.52
CA THR A 136 5.14 -7.68 -10.04
C THR A 136 3.64 -7.57 -10.11
N VAL A 137 2.98 -8.62 -10.57
CA VAL A 137 1.53 -8.73 -10.68
C VAL A 137 1.05 -9.86 -9.80
N TYR A 138 0.02 -9.61 -9.01
CA TYR A 138 -0.55 -10.54 -8.04
C TYR A 138 -2.04 -10.74 -8.28
N LEU A 139 -2.51 -11.95 -8.03
CA LEU A 139 -3.91 -12.26 -7.80
C LEU A 139 -4.13 -12.19 -6.29
N GLU A 140 -5.01 -11.32 -5.83
CA GLU A 140 -5.13 -11.02 -4.40
C GLU A 140 -6.58 -11.02 -3.92
N ALA A 141 -6.75 -11.45 -2.67
CA ALA A 141 -7.98 -11.36 -1.92
C ALA A 141 -7.77 -10.38 -0.73
N PRO A 142 -8.25 -9.14 -0.81
CA PRO A 142 -8.28 -8.23 0.33
C PRO A 142 -9.37 -8.62 1.34
N VAL A 143 -9.00 -8.64 2.61
CA VAL A 143 -9.90 -8.76 3.76
C VAL A 143 -9.76 -7.49 4.58
N GLU A 144 -10.83 -6.72 4.70
CA GLU A 144 -10.83 -5.41 5.35
C GLU A 144 -11.90 -5.33 6.43
N LEU A 145 -11.54 -4.93 7.64
CA LEU A 145 -12.47 -4.42 8.63
C LEU A 145 -12.75 -2.94 8.35
N ARG A 146 -14.01 -2.61 8.09
CA ARG A 146 -14.46 -1.28 7.66
C ARG A 146 -15.30 -0.63 8.76
N PHE A 147 -15.13 0.67 8.91
CA PHE A 147 -15.91 1.51 9.80
C PHE A 147 -16.43 2.73 9.04
N MET A 148 -17.71 3.03 9.18
CA MET A 148 -18.39 4.18 8.59
C MET A 148 -19.10 4.96 9.68
N VAL A 149 -18.79 6.25 9.81
CA VAL A 149 -19.31 7.10 10.89
C VAL A 149 -20.84 7.24 10.83
N ASP A 150 -21.41 7.33 9.62
CA ASP A 150 -22.84 7.46 9.38
C ASP A 150 -23.30 6.62 8.18
N PRO A 151 -23.76 5.38 8.42
CA PRO A 151 -24.35 4.49 7.43
C PRO A 151 -25.57 5.05 6.69
N THR A 152 -26.29 6.04 7.27
CA THR A 152 -27.47 6.63 6.61
C THR A 152 -27.13 7.62 5.50
N LYS A 153 -25.93 8.20 5.54
CA LYS A 153 -25.46 9.21 4.58
C LYS A 153 -24.08 8.83 4.05
N PRO A 154 -23.94 7.68 3.36
CA PRO A 154 -22.65 7.10 3.03
C PRO A 154 -21.78 7.99 2.13
N ASN A 155 -22.38 8.82 1.26
CA ASN A 155 -21.64 9.73 0.37
C ASN A 155 -20.97 10.91 1.11
N LYS A 156 -21.47 11.28 2.29
CA LYS A 156 -20.91 12.34 3.14
C LYS A 156 -20.27 11.77 4.41
N SER A 157 -20.17 10.46 4.50
CA SER A 157 -19.66 9.78 5.68
C SER A 157 -18.16 9.54 5.56
N LEU A 158 -17.47 9.72 6.68
CA LEU A 158 -16.09 9.33 6.83
C LEU A 158 -16.01 7.80 6.96
N LYS A 159 -15.16 7.20 6.14
CA LYS A 159 -14.94 5.76 6.03
C LYS A 159 -13.50 5.46 6.42
N PHE A 160 -13.32 4.45 7.24
CA PHE A 160 -12.05 3.87 7.59
C PHE A 160 -12.06 2.40 7.22
N ALA A 161 -10.95 1.85 6.77
CA ALA A 161 -10.77 0.41 6.75
C ALA A 161 -9.35 0.02 7.10
N LEU A 162 -9.23 -1.09 7.81
CA LEU A 162 -7.98 -1.72 8.16
C LEU A 162 -8.07 -3.18 7.73
N GLY A 163 -7.08 -3.67 7.01
CA GLY A 163 -7.17 -4.99 6.40
C GLY A 163 -5.83 -5.62 6.10
N VAL A 164 -5.92 -6.82 5.56
CA VAL A 164 -4.80 -7.59 5.04
C VAL A 164 -5.13 -8.05 3.62
N LYS A 165 -4.13 -8.08 2.76
CA LYS A 165 -4.21 -8.60 1.41
C LYS A 165 -3.42 -9.89 1.36
N VAL A 166 -4.09 -10.96 0.97
CA VAL A 166 -3.46 -12.26 0.76
C VAL A 166 -3.51 -12.57 -0.72
N GLY A 167 -2.39 -12.90 -1.33
CA GLY A 167 -2.37 -13.14 -2.77
C GLY A 167 -1.28 -14.06 -3.24
N THR A 168 -1.36 -14.44 -4.52
CA THR A 168 -0.33 -15.20 -5.22
C THR A 168 0.29 -14.38 -6.34
N ILE A 169 1.59 -14.53 -6.57
CA ILE A 169 2.27 -13.88 -7.71
C ILE A 169 1.86 -14.56 -9.03
N ILE A 170 1.46 -13.75 -10.01
CA ILE A 170 1.15 -14.20 -11.37
C ILE A 170 2.39 -14.04 -12.24
N SER A 171 3.03 -12.88 -12.14
CA SER A 171 4.14 -12.49 -13.01
C SER A 171 5.10 -11.57 -12.26
N ALA A 172 6.39 -11.77 -12.48
CA ALA A 172 7.44 -10.85 -12.10
C ALA A 172 8.28 -10.49 -13.33
N THR A 173 8.65 -9.22 -13.44
CA THR A 173 9.45 -8.72 -14.56
C THR A 173 10.41 -7.67 -14.05
N ASP A 174 11.71 -7.93 -14.12
CA ASP A 174 12.73 -6.90 -13.93
C ASP A 174 12.94 -6.16 -15.24
N LYS A 175 12.94 -4.84 -15.13
CA LYS A 175 13.17 -3.95 -16.25
C LYS A 175 14.29 -3.00 -15.87
N THR A 176 15.42 -3.20 -16.53
CA THR A 176 16.63 -2.41 -16.35
C THR A 176 16.89 -1.61 -17.62
N ARG A 177 16.94 -0.28 -17.49
CA ARG A 177 17.23 0.64 -18.59
C ARG A 177 18.65 1.15 -18.47
N PHE A 178 19.43 0.95 -19.52
CA PHE A 178 20.83 1.36 -19.60
C PHE A 178 20.96 2.68 -20.36
N THR A 179 21.80 3.57 -19.83
CA THR A 179 22.30 4.74 -20.55
C THR A 179 23.52 4.33 -21.37
N THR A 180 24.45 3.62 -20.73
CA THR A 180 25.66 3.04 -21.33
C THR A 180 26.02 1.78 -20.57
N ASP A 181 26.36 0.72 -21.28
CA ASP A 181 26.83 -0.55 -20.73
C ASP A 181 28.35 -0.69 -20.89
N ALA A 182 28.96 -1.63 -20.18
CA ALA A 182 30.41 -1.88 -20.19
C ALA A 182 30.97 -2.14 -21.59
N ASN A 183 30.13 -2.68 -22.49
CA ASN A 183 30.45 -2.96 -23.89
C ASN A 183 30.25 -1.75 -24.82
N GLY A 184 29.90 -0.57 -24.29
CA GLY A 184 29.71 0.66 -25.08
C GLY A 184 28.34 0.80 -25.74
N TYR A 185 27.45 -0.18 -25.62
CA TYR A 185 26.07 -0.06 -26.11
C TYR A 185 25.30 0.99 -25.30
N THR A 186 24.54 1.84 -25.99
CA THR A 186 23.80 2.94 -25.38
C THR A 186 22.29 2.76 -25.51
N ALA A 187 21.55 3.34 -24.55
CA ALA A 187 20.11 3.53 -24.61
C ALA A 187 19.22 2.28 -24.85
N TYR A 188 19.61 1.10 -24.35
CA TYR A 188 18.79 -0.11 -24.46
C TYR A 188 18.03 -0.45 -23.15
N THR A 189 17.01 -1.30 -23.27
CA THR A 189 16.22 -1.78 -22.13
C THR A 189 16.27 -3.30 -22.08
N LEU A 190 16.81 -3.84 -21.00
CA LEU A 190 16.71 -5.25 -20.70
C LEU A 190 15.41 -5.51 -19.93
N LYS A 191 14.67 -6.55 -20.33
CA LYS A 191 13.49 -7.04 -19.62
C LYS A 191 13.68 -8.53 -19.39
N GLU A 192 13.70 -8.93 -18.13
CA GLU A 192 13.73 -10.34 -17.75
C GLU A 192 12.44 -10.69 -17.03
N LYS A 193 11.81 -11.79 -17.44
CA LYS A 193 10.54 -12.25 -16.87
C LYS A 193 10.72 -13.67 -16.39
N ASP A 194 10.81 -13.83 -15.08
CA ASP A 194 10.72 -15.11 -14.42
C ASP A 194 10.17 -14.90 -13.00
N ARG A 195 9.43 -15.89 -12.49
CA ARG A 195 8.81 -15.89 -11.17
C ARG A 195 9.40 -16.97 -10.24
N LYS A 196 10.32 -17.82 -10.73
CA LYS A 196 10.84 -18.99 -10.01
C LYS A 196 11.45 -18.66 -8.65
N HIS A 197 12.12 -17.51 -8.54
CA HIS A 197 12.80 -17.06 -7.33
C HIS A 197 11.96 -16.14 -6.43
N PHE A 198 10.69 -15.91 -6.77
CA PHE A 198 9.77 -15.12 -5.95
C PHE A 198 9.01 -15.99 -4.98
N ASN A 199 8.73 -15.44 -3.80
CA ASN A 199 7.73 -16.05 -2.93
C ASN A 199 6.37 -16.00 -3.65
N ASN A 200 5.73 -17.16 -3.77
CA ASN A 200 4.41 -17.24 -4.37
C ASN A 200 3.38 -16.52 -3.52
N LEU A 201 3.49 -16.59 -2.19
CA LEU A 201 2.55 -15.95 -1.28
C LEU A 201 2.92 -14.48 -1.03
N ARG A 202 1.92 -13.61 -1.14
CA ARG A 202 1.99 -12.20 -0.75
C ARG A 202 1.09 -11.96 0.44
N LEU A 203 1.65 -11.31 1.46
CA LEU A 203 0.93 -10.79 2.62
C LEU A 203 1.25 -9.30 2.76
N ALA A 204 0.23 -8.45 2.68
CA ALA A 204 0.38 -7.01 2.88
C ALA A 204 -0.69 -6.50 3.85
N ALA A 205 -0.30 -5.66 4.79
CA ALA A 205 -1.27 -4.92 5.60
C ALA A 205 -1.76 -3.72 4.78
N THR A 206 -3.02 -3.33 4.95
CA THR A 206 -3.56 -2.15 4.27
C THR A 206 -4.45 -1.34 5.20
N ALA A 207 -4.35 -0.03 5.09
CA ALA A 207 -5.22 0.89 5.78
C ALA A 207 -5.73 1.94 4.79
N ARG A 208 -7.00 2.33 4.93
CA ARG A 208 -7.64 3.36 4.09
C ARG A 208 -8.48 4.29 4.96
N ILE A 209 -8.44 5.57 4.63
CA ILE A 209 -9.29 6.61 5.20
C ILE A 209 -9.83 7.46 4.05
N GLY A 210 -11.14 7.72 4.06
CA GLY A 210 -11.77 8.42 2.95
C GLY A 210 -13.14 8.97 3.28
N MET A 211 -13.69 9.74 2.35
CA MET A 211 -15.03 10.28 2.46
C MET A 211 -15.75 10.07 1.12
N GLY A 212 -16.95 9.49 1.19
CA GLY A 212 -17.71 9.14 -0.02
C GLY A 212 -16.98 8.12 -0.90
N ASN A 213 -16.68 8.50 -2.14
CA ASN A 213 -16.07 7.63 -3.17
C ASN A 213 -14.54 7.72 -3.22
N PHE A 214 -13.95 8.69 -2.53
CA PHE A 214 -12.51 8.92 -2.54
C PHE A 214 -11.90 8.52 -1.20
N ALA A 215 -10.78 7.82 -1.26
CA ALA A 215 -10.03 7.41 -0.09
C ALA A 215 -8.53 7.48 -0.38
N ILE A 216 -7.77 7.81 0.67
CA ILE A 216 -6.33 7.62 0.71
C ILE A 216 -6.09 6.24 1.29
N PHE A 217 -5.19 5.47 0.68
CA PHE A 217 -4.79 4.17 1.19
C PHE A 217 -3.27 4.09 1.33
N GLY A 218 -2.84 3.24 2.25
CA GLY A 218 -1.47 2.77 2.39
C GLY A 218 -1.44 1.25 2.40
N GLN A 219 -0.34 0.68 1.90
CA GLN A 219 0.02 -0.73 2.02
C GLN A 219 1.53 -0.89 2.13
#